data_AF-A0A4Y2HIM9-F1
#
_entry.id   AF-A0A4Y2HIM9-F1
#
_cell.length_a   1.000
_cell.length_b   1.000
_cell.length_c   1.000
_cell.angle_alpha   90.00
_cell.angle_beta   90.00
_cell.angle_gamma   90.00
#
_symmetry.space_group_name_H-M   'P 1'
#
loop_
_entity.id
_entity.type
_entity.pdbx_description
1 polymer ?
#
loop_
_entity_poly.entity_id
_entity_poly.type
_entity_poly.pdbx_seq_one_letter_code
_entity_poly.pdbx_strand_id
1 'polypeptide(L)'
;MLNSEQDYKIKLQYCTENKNPVRISGTLLTQFSRVYPKGTRIDSSNYDPFKMWNVGVQMAALNYQTADRAMQLNHARFLQNGKCGYVLRPKCMFDDNFNPFDRRTLKDVEPLTLTIKVIAARHLRKKSKGIVSPFIEVELVGAEYDCYHFKTSTKGISCYPA
;
A
#
# COMPACT_ATOMS: atom_id res chain seq x y z
N MET A 1 -12.62 -15.41 5.93
CA MET A 1 -12.07 -16.06 4.72
C MET A 1 -10.88 -15.23 4.24
N LEU A 2 -9.64 -15.62 4.55
CA LEU A 2 -8.43 -15.00 4.01
C LEU A 2 -7.75 -16.01 3.09
N ASN A 3 -8.00 -15.92 1.79
CA ASN A 3 -7.25 -16.65 0.77
C ASN A 3 -5.96 -15.89 0.39
N SER A 4 -5.13 -15.48 1.36
CA SER A 4 -3.95 -14.64 1.10
C SER A 4 -2.59 -15.33 1.31
N GLU A 5 -2.57 -16.65 1.52
CA GLU A 5 -1.31 -17.42 1.65
C GLU A 5 -0.53 -17.57 0.32
N GLN A 6 -1.02 -17.00 -0.78
CA GLN A 6 -0.44 -17.23 -2.10
C GLN A 6 0.64 -16.23 -2.52
N ASP A 7 0.84 -15.11 -1.81
CA ASP A 7 1.60 -13.97 -2.37
C ASP A 7 2.99 -13.69 -1.80
N TYR A 8 3.27 -14.09 -0.56
CA TYR A 8 4.50 -13.71 0.15
C TYR A 8 5.02 -14.80 1.09
N LYS A 9 6.32 -14.80 1.36
CA LYS A 9 6.98 -15.67 2.35
C LYS A 9 7.49 -14.81 3.50
N ILE A 10 7.03 -15.09 4.72
CA ILE A 10 7.53 -14.45 5.93
C ILE A 10 8.76 -15.25 6.40
N LYS A 11 9.92 -14.61 6.54
CA LYS A 11 11.08 -15.19 7.21
C LYS A 11 11.23 -14.47 8.55
N LEU A 12 10.63 -15.04 9.59
CA LEU A 12 10.87 -14.60 10.97
C LEU A 12 12.29 -15.02 11.36
N GLN A 13 13.10 -14.11 11.89
CA GLN A 13 14.42 -14.46 12.41
C GLN A 13 14.31 -15.34 13.67
N TYR A 14 13.16 -15.40 14.37
CA TYR A 14 12.84 -16.41 15.39
C TYR A 14 11.30 -16.71 15.42
N CYS A 15 10.93 -17.99 15.47
CA CYS A 15 9.62 -18.68 15.69
C CYS A 15 8.30 -17.86 15.75
N THR A 16 7.17 -18.23 15.14
CA THR A 16 6.41 -19.51 15.28
C THR A 16 5.42 -19.68 14.12
N GLU A 17 5.01 -20.91 13.84
CA GLU A 17 4.13 -21.34 12.74
C GLU A 17 2.63 -20.98 12.90
N ASN A 18 2.26 -20.09 13.81
CA ASN A 18 0.85 -19.76 14.06
C ASN A 18 0.39 -18.48 13.35
N LYS A 19 -0.33 -18.69 12.25
CA LYS A 19 -0.85 -17.77 11.23
C LYS A 19 -1.97 -16.81 11.72
N ASN A 20 -1.90 -16.31 12.95
CA ASN A 20 -2.86 -15.31 13.46
C ASN A 20 -2.25 -13.90 13.41
N PRO A 21 -2.76 -12.99 12.57
CA PRO A 21 -2.13 -11.69 12.37
C PRO A 21 -2.15 -10.80 13.62
N VAL A 22 -3.12 -11.00 14.53
CA VAL A 22 -3.16 -10.32 15.84
C VAL A 22 -1.98 -10.74 16.73
N ARG A 23 -1.54 -12.01 16.66
CA ARG A 23 -0.38 -12.50 17.43
C ARG A 23 0.95 -12.01 16.84
N ILE A 24 0.97 -11.65 15.56
CA ILE A 24 2.16 -11.11 14.89
C ILE A 24 2.46 -9.70 15.43
N SER A 25 1.45 -8.84 15.62
CA SER A 25 1.65 -7.46 16.11
C SER A 25 2.46 -7.38 17.40
N GLY A 26 2.13 -8.20 18.41
CA GLY A 26 2.85 -8.21 19.70
C GLY A 26 4.33 -8.58 19.57
N THR A 27 4.66 -9.60 18.77
CA THR A 27 6.06 -9.98 18.49
C THR A 27 6.81 -8.89 17.73
N LEU A 28 6.14 -8.17 16.83
CA LEU A 28 6.76 -7.10 16.03
C LEU A 28 7.01 -5.81 16.82
N LEU A 29 6.56 -5.71 18.08
CA LEU A 29 6.95 -4.63 18.98
C LEU A 29 8.40 -4.75 19.43
N THR A 30 8.89 -5.98 19.60
CA THR A 30 10.22 -6.26 20.16
C THR A 30 11.19 -6.89 19.16
N GLN A 31 10.70 -7.37 18.01
CA GLN A 31 11.50 -8.06 17.01
C GLN A 31 11.27 -7.51 15.59
N PHE A 32 12.30 -7.60 14.76
CA PHE A 32 12.20 -7.31 13.34
C PHE A 32 11.69 -8.51 12.55
N SER A 33 10.77 -8.28 11.61
CA SER A 33 10.33 -9.26 10.63
C SER A 33 10.60 -8.77 9.21
N ARG A 34 10.97 -9.73 8.37
CA ARG A 34 11.19 -9.52 6.95
C ARG A 34 10.29 -10.43 6.11
N VAL A 35 9.62 -9.82 5.15
CA VAL A 35 8.73 -10.49 4.20
C VAL A 35 9.29 -10.31 2.80
N TYR A 36 9.21 -11.35 1.99
CA TYR A 36 9.68 -11.37 0.61
C TYR A 36 8.57 -11.81 -0.34
N PRO A 37 8.64 -11.45 -1.64
CA PRO A 37 7.76 -12.02 -2.64
C PRO A 37 7.93 -13.55 -2.66
N LYS A 38 6.83 -14.26 -2.90
CA LYS A 38 6.89 -15.72 -3.01
C LYS A 38 7.76 -16.13 -4.20
N GLY A 39 8.57 -17.17 -4.04
CA GLY A 39 9.48 -17.66 -5.08
C GLY A 39 8.79 -18.14 -6.37
N THR A 40 7.48 -18.38 -6.36
CA THR A 40 6.69 -18.68 -7.56
C THR A 40 6.49 -17.46 -8.48
N ARG A 41 6.80 -16.25 -8.02
CA ARG A 41 6.77 -15.01 -8.83
C ARG A 41 8.02 -14.92 -9.70
N ILE A 42 8.09 -15.80 -10.70
CA ILE A 42 9.19 -15.85 -11.68
C ILE A 42 9.25 -14.60 -12.56
N ASP A 43 8.14 -13.87 -12.66
CA ASP A 43 8.03 -12.59 -13.37
C ASP A 43 8.55 -11.39 -12.56
N SER A 44 9.06 -11.62 -11.34
CA SER A 44 9.49 -10.57 -10.42
C SER A 44 8.40 -9.57 -10.03
N SER A 45 7.12 -9.93 -10.16
CA SER A 45 6.02 -9.12 -9.65
C SER A 45 6.08 -8.95 -8.13
N ASN A 46 5.57 -7.83 -7.62
CA ASN A 46 5.51 -7.57 -6.18
C ASN A 46 4.13 -7.85 -5.59
N TYR A 47 4.11 -8.13 -4.28
CA TYR A 47 2.89 -8.16 -3.46
C TYR A 47 2.54 -6.75 -2.96
N ASP A 48 1.35 -6.56 -2.40
CA ASP A 48 0.94 -5.29 -1.79
C ASP A 48 1.63 -5.08 -0.42
N PRO A 49 2.53 -4.09 -0.29
CA PRO A 49 3.29 -3.88 0.93
C PRO A 49 2.44 -3.33 2.09
N PHE A 50 1.29 -2.69 1.84
CA PHE A 50 0.44 -2.15 2.92
C PHE A 50 -0.12 -3.26 3.81
N LYS A 51 -0.44 -4.42 3.23
CA LYS A 51 -0.88 -5.58 4.02
C LYS A 51 0.16 -5.99 5.08
N MET A 52 1.44 -5.83 4.78
CA MET A 52 2.53 -6.15 5.71
C MET A 52 2.79 -4.99 6.68
N TRP A 53 2.82 -3.75 6.18
CA TRP A 53 3.03 -2.59 7.04
C TRP A 53 1.91 -2.39 8.06
N ASN A 54 0.65 -2.65 7.70
CA ASN A 54 -0.51 -2.50 8.60
C ASN A 54 -0.44 -3.47 9.80
N VAL A 55 0.15 -4.66 9.63
CA VAL A 55 0.37 -5.62 10.73
C VAL A 55 1.69 -5.38 11.47
N GLY A 56 2.46 -4.37 11.09
CA GLY A 56 3.67 -3.94 11.81
C GLY A 56 4.99 -4.45 11.27
N VAL A 57 5.00 -5.18 10.14
CA VAL A 57 6.24 -5.67 9.51
C VAL A 57 7.09 -4.48 9.09
N GLN A 58 8.35 -4.49 9.48
CA GLN A 58 9.27 -3.39 9.24
C GLN A 58 9.96 -3.52 7.87
N MET A 59 10.31 -4.75 7.48
CA MET A 59 11.06 -5.03 6.25
C MET A 59 10.19 -5.76 5.21
N ALA A 60 9.33 -5.02 4.51
CA ALA A 60 8.63 -5.52 3.34
C ALA A 60 9.55 -5.45 2.11
N ALA A 61 10.22 -6.55 1.76
CA ALA A 61 11.14 -6.59 0.64
C ALA A 61 10.39 -6.72 -0.68
N LEU A 62 10.74 -5.84 -1.63
CA LEU A 62 10.17 -5.80 -2.97
C LEU A 62 11.28 -5.94 -4.02
N ASN A 63 10.92 -6.38 -5.22
CA ASN A 63 11.73 -6.41 -6.42
C ASN A 63 11.86 -4.98 -6.98
N TYR A 64 12.97 -4.31 -6.67
CA TYR A 64 13.23 -2.91 -7.07
C TYR A 64 13.34 -2.70 -8.58
N GLN A 65 13.69 -3.75 -9.33
CA GLN A 65 13.77 -3.74 -10.79
C GLN A 65 12.39 -3.63 -11.47
N THR A 66 11.31 -3.92 -10.75
CA THR A 66 9.95 -3.97 -11.30
C THR A 66 9.21 -2.66 -11.03
N ALA A 67 8.96 -1.86 -12.08
CA ALA A 67 8.25 -0.58 -11.96
C ALA A 67 6.72 -0.74 -11.86
N ASP A 68 6.26 -1.40 -10.79
CA ASP A 68 4.85 -1.67 -10.52
C ASP A 68 4.23 -0.75 -9.45
N ARG A 69 2.94 -0.95 -9.15
CA ARG A 69 2.20 -0.20 -8.12
C ARG A 69 2.83 -0.36 -6.73
N ALA A 70 3.30 -1.55 -6.38
CA ALA A 70 3.90 -1.78 -5.07
C ALA A 70 5.20 -0.98 -4.89
N MET A 71 6.03 -0.90 -5.93
CA MET A 71 7.22 -0.05 -5.91
C MET A 71 6.88 1.45 -5.85
N GLN A 72 5.81 1.90 -6.52
CA GLN A 72 5.33 3.28 -6.36
C GLN A 72 4.92 3.59 -4.92
N LEU A 73 4.21 2.66 -4.26
CA LEU A 73 3.82 2.80 -2.85
C LEU A 73 5.03 2.79 -1.90
N ASN A 74 6.02 1.93 -2.17
CA ASN A 74 7.28 1.91 -1.43
C ASN A 74 8.02 3.25 -1.54
N HIS A 75 8.17 3.78 -2.75
CA HIS A 75 8.76 5.10 -2.92
C HIS A 75 7.96 6.17 -2.16
N ALA A 76 6.63 6.22 -2.31
CA ALA A 76 5.79 7.19 -1.64
C ALA A 76 5.90 7.15 -0.11
N ARG A 77 5.88 5.96 0.50
CA ARG A 77 6.03 5.79 1.95
C ARG A 77 7.36 6.34 2.45
N PHE A 78 8.46 5.95 1.79
CA PHE A 78 9.80 6.36 2.18
C PHE A 78 10.20 7.74 1.62
N LEU A 79 9.27 8.54 1.07
CA LEU A 79 9.50 9.99 0.92
C LEU A 79 9.54 10.70 2.27
N GLN A 80 8.85 10.13 3.27
CA GLN A 80 8.81 10.64 4.63
C GLN A 80 10.19 10.59 5.29
N ASN A 81 10.35 11.36 6.37
CA ASN A 81 11.57 11.40 7.18
C ASN A 81 12.85 11.63 6.35
N GLY A 82 12.78 12.55 5.38
CA GLY A 82 13.94 12.94 4.57
C GLY A 82 14.50 11.84 3.66
N LYS A 83 13.70 10.83 3.29
CA LYS A 83 14.13 9.72 2.43
C LYS A 83 15.24 8.84 2.99
N CYS A 84 15.42 8.80 4.31
CA CYS A 84 16.49 8.03 4.94
C CYS A 84 16.25 6.51 4.96
N GLY A 85 15.09 6.04 4.49
CA GLY A 85 14.71 4.62 4.52
C GLY A 85 14.05 4.16 5.82
N TYR A 86 13.86 5.06 6.80
CA TYR A 86 13.19 4.75 8.07
C TYR A 86 11.99 5.66 8.30
N VAL A 87 10.83 5.04 8.57
CA VAL A 87 9.59 5.73 8.91
C VAL A 87 9.08 5.16 10.23
N LEU A 88 8.91 6.01 11.24
CA LEU A 88 8.36 5.60 12.52
C LEU A 88 6.93 5.06 12.34
N ARG A 89 6.62 3.92 12.94
CA ARG A 89 5.26 3.37 12.93
C ARG A 89 4.29 4.29 13.68
N PRO A 90 3.01 4.39 13.28
CA PRO A 90 1.99 5.10 14.04
C PRO A 90 1.92 4.63 15.50
N LYS A 91 1.64 5.56 16.43
CA LYS A 91 1.56 5.28 17.88
C LYS A 91 0.53 4.19 18.22
N CYS A 92 -0.62 4.18 17.53
CA CYS A 92 -1.67 3.17 17.75
C CYS A 92 -1.16 1.74 17.54
N MET A 93 -0.15 1.52 16.69
CA MET A 93 0.42 0.19 16.46
C MET A 93 1.23 -0.36 17.63
N PHE A 94 1.51 0.45 18.64
CA PHE A 94 2.18 0.04 19.88
C PHE A 94 1.18 -0.26 21.01
N ASP A 95 -0.13 -0.14 20.78
CA ASP A 95 -1.16 -0.56 21.74
C ASP A 95 -1.42 -2.06 21.61
N ASP A 96 -1.45 -2.78 22.74
CA ASP A 96 -1.69 -4.23 22.77
C ASP A 96 -3.06 -4.63 22.21
N ASN A 97 -4.02 -3.72 22.19
CA ASN A 97 -5.37 -3.96 21.67
C ASN A 97 -5.52 -3.60 20.19
N PHE A 98 -4.48 -3.04 19.55
CA PHE A 98 -4.55 -2.63 18.16
C PHE A 98 -4.76 -3.84 17.23
N ASN A 99 -5.82 -3.76 16.42
CA ASN A 99 -6.12 -4.72 15.38
C ASN A 99 -6.22 -3.98 14.03
N PRO A 100 -5.30 -4.24 13.08
CA PRO A 100 -5.30 -3.54 11.80
C PRO A 100 -6.51 -3.85 10.90
N PHE A 101 -7.33 -4.85 11.26
CA PHE A 101 -8.55 -5.21 10.54
C PHE A 101 -9.83 -4.71 11.22
N ASP A 102 -9.71 -4.04 12.37
CA ASP A 102 -10.86 -3.50 13.10
C ASP A 102 -10.61 -2.05 13.52
N ARG A 103 -11.23 -1.12 12.79
CA ARG A 103 -11.10 0.33 13.03
C ARG A 103 -11.45 0.73 14.46
N ARG A 104 -12.28 -0.05 15.18
CA ARG A 104 -12.71 0.25 16.56
C ARG A 104 -11.57 0.13 17.57
N THR A 105 -10.47 -0.50 17.18
CA THR A 105 -9.27 -0.64 18.01
C THR A 105 -8.31 0.54 17.92
N LEU A 106 -8.55 1.48 17.00
CA LEU A 106 -7.80 2.73 16.93
C LEU A 106 -8.13 3.60 18.16
N LYS A 107 -7.12 3.86 18.99
CA LYS A 107 -7.20 4.83 20.10
C LYS A 107 -6.52 6.12 19.70
N ASP A 108 -7.07 7.25 20.17
CA ASP A 108 -6.52 8.59 19.99
C ASP A 108 -6.29 8.98 18.51
N VAL A 109 -7.15 8.47 17.62
CA VAL A 109 -7.15 8.81 16.19
C VAL A 109 -8.48 9.44 15.81
N GLU A 110 -8.44 10.73 15.48
CA GLU A 110 -9.59 11.45 14.94
C GLU A 110 -9.75 11.17 13.43
N PRO A 111 -10.97 10.85 12.96
CA PRO A 111 -11.23 10.67 11.53
C PRO A 111 -10.98 11.96 10.74
N LEU A 112 -10.34 11.83 9.58
CA LEU A 112 -10.12 12.94 8.65
C LEU A 112 -11.10 12.85 7.47
N THR A 113 -11.85 13.93 7.22
CA THR A 113 -12.65 14.06 6.00
C THR A 113 -11.80 14.69 4.89
N LEU A 114 -11.58 13.94 3.81
CA LEU A 114 -10.84 14.41 2.64
C LEU A 114 -11.78 14.61 1.45
N THR A 115 -11.81 15.82 0.88
CA THR A 115 -12.54 16.12 -0.35
C THR A 115 -11.56 16.41 -1.48
N ILE A 116 -11.58 15.59 -2.54
CA ILE A 116 -10.74 15.75 -3.72
C ILE A 116 -11.60 16.12 -4.92
N LYS A 117 -11.31 17.26 -5.55
CA LYS A 117 -11.95 17.70 -6.80
C LYS A 117 -10.93 17.70 -7.93
N VAL A 118 -11.13 16.81 -8.90
CA VAL A 118 -10.35 16.80 -10.14
C VAL A 118 -10.89 17.88 -11.08
N ILE A 119 -10.10 18.92 -11.33
CA ILE A 119 -10.54 20.08 -12.14
C ILE A 119 -10.10 19.91 -13.60
N ALA A 120 -8.81 19.71 -13.84
CA ALA A 120 -8.22 19.61 -15.17
C ALA A 120 -6.88 18.88 -15.14
N ALA A 121 -6.38 18.48 -16.32
CA ALA A 121 -5.04 17.94 -16.51
C ALA A 121 -4.42 18.52 -17.79
N ARG A 122 -3.09 18.63 -17.83
CA ARG A 122 -2.32 19.12 -18.99
C ARG A 122 -1.07 18.26 -19.21
N HIS A 123 -0.60 18.19 -20.44
CA HIS A 123 0.61 17.43 -20.83
C HIS A 123 0.59 15.95 -20.41
N LEU A 124 -0.57 15.30 -20.47
CA LEU A 124 -0.67 13.87 -20.19
C LEU A 124 0.14 13.06 -21.21
N ARG A 125 0.93 12.10 -20.74
CA ARG A 125 1.76 11.24 -21.59
C ARG A 125 0.86 10.30 -22.41
N LYS A 126 1.00 10.32 -23.73
CA LYS A 126 0.35 9.34 -24.61
C LYS A 126 1.21 8.08 -24.70
N LYS A 127 0.59 6.91 -24.50
CA LYS A 127 1.24 5.60 -24.72
C LYS A 127 1.10 5.10 -26.16
N SER A 128 0.13 5.61 -26.92
CA SER A 128 -0.17 5.21 -28.30
C SER A 128 -0.23 6.40 -29.25
N LYS A 129 -0.07 6.13 -30.56
CA LYS A 129 -0.38 7.10 -31.61
C LYS A 129 -1.90 7.30 -31.68
N GLY A 130 -2.36 8.53 -31.85
CA GLY A 130 -3.79 8.87 -31.99
C GLY A 130 -4.35 9.78 -30.88
N ILE A 131 -5.67 10.02 -30.93
CA ILE A 131 -6.42 10.73 -29.89
C ILE A 131 -6.67 9.73 -28.76
N VAL A 132 -6.33 10.12 -27.53
CA VAL A 132 -6.63 9.32 -26.34
C VAL A 132 -7.72 10.02 -25.56
N SER A 133 -8.52 9.21 -24.89
CA SER A 133 -9.63 9.63 -24.04
C SER A 133 -9.16 9.37 -22.60
N PRO A 134 -8.48 10.33 -21.94
CA PRO A 134 -7.90 10.11 -20.62
C PRO A 134 -8.98 10.17 -19.54
N PHE A 135 -8.76 9.42 -18.48
CA PHE A 135 -9.47 9.54 -17.21
C PHE A 135 -8.45 9.60 -16.07
N ILE A 136 -8.89 10.00 -14.89
CA ILE A 136 -8.10 10.02 -13.67
C ILE A 136 -8.70 9.01 -12.70
N GLU A 137 -7.83 8.18 -12.13
CA GLU A 137 -8.12 7.31 -11.00
C GLU A 137 -7.51 7.91 -9.74
N VAL A 138 -8.27 7.89 -8.65
CA VAL A 138 -7.88 8.35 -7.32
C VAL A 138 -8.04 7.19 -6.37
N GLU A 139 -6.97 6.82 -5.68
CA GLU A 139 -6.96 5.71 -4.72
C GLU A 139 -6.54 6.23 -3.34
N LEU A 140 -7.34 5.91 -2.32
CA LEU A 140 -6.92 5.97 -0.92
C LEU A 140 -6.40 4.59 -0.53
N VAL A 141 -5.14 4.53 -0.10
CA VAL A 141 -4.44 3.28 0.21
C VAL A 141 -3.98 3.32 1.66
N GLY A 142 -4.39 2.33 2.46
CA GLY A 142 -4.15 2.31 3.89
C GLY A 142 -4.61 1.01 4.53
N ALA A 143 -5.26 1.11 5.69
CA ALA A 143 -6.01 0.00 6.26
C ALA A 143 -7.21 -0.34 5.36
N GLU A 144 -7.68 -1.59 5.40
CA GLU A 144 -8.76 -2.04 4.51
C GLU A 144 -10.05 -1.24 4.69
N TYR A 145 -10.35 -0.84 5.93
CA TYR A 145 -11.49 0.00 6.26
C TYR A 145 -11.37 1.47 5.80
N ASP A 146 -10.19 1.89 5.32
CA ASP A 146 -9.94 3.22 4.75
C ASP A 146 -9.79 3.18 3.21
N CYS A 147 -9.62 2.01 2.62
CA CYS A 147 -9.35 1.88 1.19
C CYS A 147 -10.54 2.39 0.37
N TYR A 148 -10.25 3.26 -0.61
CA TYR A 148 -11.26 3.83 -1.50
C TYR A 148 -10.69 3.99 -2.92
N HIS A 149 -11.53 3.79 -3.94
CA HIS A 149 -11.16 3.98 -5.34
C HIS A 149 -12.23 4.79 -6.05
N PHE A 150 -11.82 5.82 -6.78
CA PHE A 150 -12.68 6.67 -7.59
C PHE A 150 -12.08 6.85 -8.98
N LYS A 151 -12.94 6.90 -9.99
CA LYS A 151 -12.56 7.08 -11.39
C LYS A 151 -13.43 8.15 -12.02
N THR A 152 -12.80 9.12 -12.68
CA THR A 152 -13.54 10.13 -13.45
C THR A 152 -14.13 9.52 -14.72
N SER A 153 -15.29 10.01 -15.17
CA SER A 153 -15.76 9.72 -16.52
C SER A 153 -14.85 10.37 -17.56
N THR A 154 -14.69 9.69 -18.69
CA THR A 154 -13.93 10.24 -19.80
C THR A 154 -14.79 11.18 -20.64
N LYS A 155 -14.39 12.44 -20.77
CA LYS A 155 -14.94 13.31 -21.81
C LYS A 155 -14.14 13.06 -23.09
N GLY A 156 -14.81 12.64 -24.17
CA GLY A 156 -14.20 12.58 -25.49
C GLY A 156 -13.61 13.95 -25.83
N ILE A 157 -12.35 13.98 -26.27
CA ILE A 157 -11.72 15.21 -26.74
C ILE A 157 -12.32 15.51 -28.11
N SER A 158 -13.29 16.44 -28.20
CA SER A 158 -13.62 17.07 -29.46
C SER A 158 -12.40 17.91 -29.86
N CYS A 159 -11.66 17.48 -30.87
CA CYS A 159 -10.63 18.31 -31.47
C CYS A 159 -11.28 19.61 -31.94
N TYR A 160 -10.89 20.74 -31.37
CA TYR A 160 -11.10 22.01 -32.05
C TYR A 160 -10.21 21.99 -33.30
N PRO A 161 -10.75 22.22 -34.50
CA PRO A 161 -9.92 22.37 -35.69
C PRO A 161 -8.96 23.55 -35.46
N ALA A 162 -7.71 23.36 -35.91
CA ALA A 162 -6.65 24.37 -35.88
C ALA A 162 -6.97 25.54 -36.82
#